data_AF-A0A936ZYL2-F1
#
_entry.id   AF-A0A936ZYL2-F1
#
_cell.length_a   1.000
_cell.length_b   1.000
_cell.length_c   1.000
_cell.angle_alpha   90.00
_cell.angle_beta   90.00
_cell.angle_gamma   90.00
#
_symmetry.space_group_name_H-M   'P 1'
#
loop_
_entity.id
_entity.type
_entity.pdbx_description
1 polymer ?
#
loop_
_entity_poly.entity_id
_entity_poly.type
_entity_poly.pdbx_seq_one_letter_code
_entity_poly.pdbx_strand_id
1 'polypeptide(L)'
;MLLRLPAFVVACAALVSAPLTAHAQAALASGDPLVEARETRAWLTRIQEAANKKNFVGTVVVSAGGTVASTRIAHYGDGRDQFERIDSLDGQVRSVFRHNDLVHTVWPQRRVAVVEQRDQMSSFPALLQAGHDRVQEFYELKPVAVERVAGHEANVLVLKPRDKLRFGYRLWAEKGTGLLLRTEVLGERGEILESSAFSEVSIGVRAQPDHVVQAVKKLDGYKVIKQQHLSTRPEGEGWTLKVSVPGFKLVSCVKRQMDDPAKVGGSASTGQTLQTIYSDGLTYVSIFIEPYNAERHTRPMVTAIGATQTMMRREGDWWITAMGDVPAGTLRQFANGIERKK
;
A
#
# COMPACT_ATOMS: atom_id res chain seq x y z
N MET A 1 1.28 -1.47 6.60
CA MET A 1 0.32 -1.54 7.74
C MET A 1 0.75 -2.66 8.70
N LEU A 2 0.82 -2.39 10.01
CA LEU A 2 1.24 -3.30 11.10
C LEU A 2 2.71 -3.79 11.08
N LEU A 3 3.58 -2.86 11.51
CA LEU A 3 4.98 -2.96 12.02
C LEU A 3 5.34 -1.51 12.48
N ARG A 4 6.15 -1.18 13.52
CA ARG A 4 6.74 -1.92 14.68
C ARG A 4 6.99 -0.90 15.84
N LEU A 5 7.69 -1.28 16.93
CA LEU A 5 8.13 -0.40 18.05
C LEU A 5 9.59 0.10 17.86
N PRO A 6 10.04 1.15 18.59
CA PRO A 6 11.23 1.94 18.22
C PRO A 6 12.55 1.47 18.86
N ALA A 7 13.66 1.78 18.20
CA ALA A 7 15.00 1.81 18.78
C ALA A 7 15.84 2.94 18.14
N PHE A 8 16.61 3.65 18.97
CA PHE A 8 17.47 4.77 18.57
C PHE A 8 18.70 4.30 17.77
N VAL A 9 19.14 5.12 16.80
CA VAL A 9 20.51 5.07 16.25
C VAL A 9 21.11 6.47 16.20
N VAL A 10 22.40 6.54 16.53
CA VAL A 10 23.23 7.75 16.64
C VAL A 10 23.54 8.35 15.26
N ALA A 11 23.59 9.68 15.18
CA ALA A 11 23.95 10.41 13.98
C ALA A 11 25.47 10.56 13.82
N CYS A 12 25.97 10.40 12.59
CA CYS A 12 27.23 10.97 12.13
C CYS A 12 26.95 11.81 10.88
N ALA A 13 27.35 13.08 10.92
CA ALA A 13 27.20 14.02 9.81
C ALA A 13 28.57 14.45 9.28
N ALA A 14 28.70 14.61 7.97
CA ALA A 14 29.75 15.42 7.35
C ALA A 14 29.22 16.00 6.03
N LEU A 15 29.29 17.32 5.91
CA LEU A 15 28.99 18.09 4.70
C LEU A 15 30.27 18.29 3.90
N VAL A 16 30.20 18.25 2.57
CA VAL A 16 30.96 19.16 1.68
C VAL A 16 30.05 19.54 0.50
N SER A 17 30.15 20.78 0.04
CA SER A 17 29.28 21.40 -0.97
C SER A 17 30.11 22.13 -2.05
N ALA A 18 29.41 22.74 -3.01
CA ALA A 18 29.88 23.71 -4.04
C ALA A 18 30.17 23.12 -5.46
N PRO A 19 30.20 23.94 -6.54
CA PRO A 19 29.10 23.94 -7.52
C PRO A 19 29.56 24.04 -9.01
N LEU A 20 28.70 24.59 -9.89
CA LEU A 20 28.86 24.85 -11.35
C LEU A 20 28.61 23.62 -12.24
N THR A 21 28.04 23.72 -13.47
CA THR A 21 27.66 24.86 -14.35
C THR A 21 26.32 24.58 -15.04
N ALA A 22 25.64 25.63 -15.54
CA ALA A 22 24.48 25.50 -16.43
C ALA A 22 24.84 24.89 -17.80
N HIS A 23 23.88 24.25 -18.48
CA HIS A 23 23.75 24.22 -19.96
C HIS A 23 22.37 23.71 -20.42
N ALA A 24 21.95 24.14 -21.62
CA ALA A 24 20.89 23.57 -22.46
C ALA A 24 19.47 23.43 -21.88
N GLN A 25 18.68 24.50 -22.02
CA GLN A 25 17.22 24.42 -21.95
C GLN A 25 16.68 23.85 -23.27
N ALA A 26 16.66 22.52 -23.39
CA ALA A 26 16.01 21.85 -24.51
C ALA A 26 14.51 22.13 -24.48
N ALA A 27 13.96 22.64 -25.59
CA ALA A 27 12.52 22.80 -25.74
C ALA A 27 11.87 21.41 -25.69
N LEU A 28 11.15 21.13 -24.60
CA LEU A 28 10.31 19.94 -24.51
C LEU A 28 9.20 20.09 -25.55
N ALA A 29 9.30 19.32 -26.63
CA ALA A 29 8.15 19.04 -27.47
C ALA A 29 7.10 18.36 -26.58
N SER A 30 6.03 19.08 -26.26
CA SER A 30 4.85 18.50 -25.62
C SER A 30 4.29 17.44 -26.56
N GLY A 31 4.24 16.19 -26.10
CA GLY A 31 3.59 15.12 -26.86
C GLY A 31 2.11 15.44 -27.06
N ASP A 32 1.48 14.78 -28.03
CA ASP A 32 0.02 14.76 -28.10
C ASP A 32 -0.52 14.16 -26.78
N PRO A 33 -1.32 14.89 -25.99
CA PRO A 33 -1.85 14.40 -24.72
C PRO A 33 -2.61 13.07 -24.83
N LEU A 34 -3.18 12.76 -26.00
CA LEU A 34 -3.85 11.49 -26.27
C LEU A 34 -2.85 10.33 -26.44
N VAL A 35 -1.66 10.60 -26.99
CA VAL A 35 -0.56 9.63 -27.10
C VAL A 35 0.03 9.38 -25.71
N GLU A 36 0.34 10.42 -24.95
CA GLU A 36 0.83 10.31 -23.56
C GLU A 36 -0.16 9.52 -22.67
N ALA A 37 -1.46 9.79 -22.79
CA ALA A 37 -2.52 9.07 -22.10
C ALA A 37 -2.57 7.58 -22.48
N ARG A 38 -2.42 7.26 -23.77
CA ARG A 38 -2.41 5.87 -24.28
C ARG A 38 -1.17 5.11 -23.81
N GLU A 39 0.00 5.73 -23.85
CA GLU A 39 1.25 5.13 -23.37
C GLU A 39 1.22 4.93 -21.86
N THR A 40 0.69 5.90 -21.10
CA THR A 40 0.46 5.78 -19.66
C THR A 40 -0.40 4.56 -19.35
N ARG A 41 -1.58 4.44 -19.99
CA ARG A 41 -2.46 3.28 -19.80
C ARG A 41 -1.76 1.98 -20.18
N ALA A 42 -1.05 1.93 -21.30
CA ALA A 42 -0.36 0.72 -21.76
C ALA A 42 0.69 0.21 -20.75
N TRP A 43 1.51 1.10 -20.19
CA TRP A 43 2.48 0.75 -19.16
C TRP A 43 1.82 0.26 -17.86
N LEU A 44 0.80 0.96 -17.39
CA LEU A 44 0.09 0.60 -16.16
C LEU A 44 -0.63 -0.76 -16.31
N THR A 45 -1.31 -1.00 -17.43
CA THR A 45 -1.91 -2.31 -17.74
C THR A 45 -0.84 -3.40 -17.83
N ARG A 46 0.28 -3.17 -18.51
CA ARG A 46 1.39 -4.15 -18.60
C ARG A 46 1.93 -4.54 -17.22
N ILE A 47 2.09 -3.57 -16.32
CA ILE A 47 2.52 -3.81 -14.94
C ILE A 47 1.46 -4.59 -14.15
N GLN A 48 0.18 -4.22 -14.28
CA GLN A 48 -0.91 -4.91 -13.57
C GLN A 48 -1.04 -6.36 -14.02
N GLU A 49 -0.97 -6.62 -15.34
CA GLU A 49 -0.95 -7.98 -15.89
C GLU A 49 0.26 -8.77 -15.42
N ALA A 50 1.43 -8.13 -15.29
CA ALA A 50 2.62 -8.79 -14.78
C ALA A 50 2.43 -9.25 -13.33
N ALA A 51 1.93 -8.36 -12.47
CA ALA A 51 1.64 -8.67 -11.08
C ALA A 51 0.63 -9.82 -10.93
N ASN A 52 -0.47 -9.77 -11.68
CA ASN A 52 -1.57 -10.74 -11.56
C ASN A 52 -1.30 -12.09 -12.24
N LYS A 53 -0.44 -12.16 -13.27
CA LYS A 53 -0.30 -13.36 -14.13
C LYS A 53 1.10 -14.01 -14.12
N LYS A 54 2.14 -13.34 -13.60
CA LYS A 54 3.50 -13.91 -13.64
C LYS A 54 3.79 -14.70 -12.37
N ASN A 55 4.35 -15.88 -12.54
CA ASN A 55 4.89 -16.65 -11.43
C ASN A 55 6.27 -16.10 -11.06
N PHE A 56 6.47 -15.74 -9.81
CA PHE A 56 7.78 -15.28 -9.33
C PHE A 56 8.00 -15.63 -7.86
N VAL A 57 9.26 -15.84 -7.50
CA VAL A 57 9.70 -16.00 -6.11
C VAL A 57 10.91 -15.10 -5.90
N GLY A 58 10.93 -14.33 -4.81
CA GLY A 58 12.04 -13.45 -4.51
C GLY A 58 11.95 -12.81 -3.12
N THR A 59 13.01 -12.11 -2.76
CA THR A 59 13.09 -11.33 -1.52
C THR A 59 12.97 -9.85 -1.84
N VAL A 60 11.99 -9.17 -1.25
CA VAL A 60 11.79 -7.72 -1.33
C VAL A 60 12.33 -7.07 -0.06
N VAL A 61 13.08 -5.99 -0.23
CA VAL A 61 13.54 -5.10 0.84
C VAL A 61 12.78 -3.78 0.72
N VAL A 62 12.16 -3.36 1.82
CA VAL A 62 11.45 -2.09 1.96
C VAL A 62 12.23 -1.18 2.89
N SER A 63 12.46 0.06 2.48
CA SER A 63 13.05 1.12 3.30
C SER A 63 12.11 2.31 3.39
N ALA A 64 11.73 2.67 4.62
CA ALA A 64 10.79 3.73 4.92
C ALA A 64 11.10 4.36 6.29
N GLY A 65 11.12 5.69 6.38
CA GLY A 65 11.28 6.40 7.66
C GLY A 65 12.54 6.05 8.46
N GLY A 66 13.65 5.71 7.79
CA GLY A 66 14.89 5.26 8.43
C GLY A 66 14.89 3.80 8.89
N THR A 67 13.81 3.05 8.69
CA THR A 67 13.73 1.61 8.96
C THR A 67 13.89 0.81 7.67
N VAL A 68 14.42 -0.41 7.81
CA VAL A 68 14.53 -1.40 6.72
C VAL A 68 13.87 -2.69 7.18
N ALA A 69 13.09 -3.31 6.31
CA ALA A 69 12.48 -4.62 6.53
C ALA A 69 12.47 -5.45 5.24
N SER A 70 12.66 -6.75 5.38
CA SER A 70 12.73 -7.71 4.29
C SER A 70 11.60 -8.75 4.38
N THR A 71 11.12 -9.17 3.21
CA THR A 71 9.98 -10.07 3.06
C THR A 71 10.18 -10.96 1.86
N ARG A 72 10.00 -12.27 2.01
CA ARG A 72 10.00 -13.21 0.89
C ARG A 72 8.60 -13.34 0.32
N ILE A 73 8.47 -13.16 -0.99
CA ILE A 73 7.22 -13.29 -1.72
C ILE A 73 7.35 -14.46 -2.70
N ALA A 74 6.35 -15.33 -2.71
CA ALA A 74 6.08 -16.28 -3.77
C ALA A 74 4.68 -15.99 -4.32
N HIS A 75 4.58 -15.66 -5.60
CA HIS A 75 3.32 -15.44 -6.31
C HIS A 75 3.20 -16.47 -7.46
N TYR A 76 2.03 -17.08 -7.57
CA TYR A 76 1.68 -17.99 -8.65
C TYR A 76 0.28 -17.65 -9.20
N GLY A 77 0.17 -17.39 -10.49
CA GLY A 77 -1.12 -17.24 -11.18
C GLY A 77 -1.31 -18.35 -12.20
N ASP A 78 -2.46 -19.02 -12.18
CA ASP A 78 -2.84 -20.01 -13.21
C ASP A 78 -3.82 -19.47 -14.26
N GLY A 79 -4.25 -18.22 -14.09
CA GLY A 79 -5.19 -17.52 -14.96
C GLY A 79 -6.59 -17.38 -14.38
N ARG A 80 -7.02 -18.31 -13.53
CA ARG A 80 -8.26 -18.18 -12.73
C ARG A 80 -7.94 -17.92 -11.26
N ASP A 81 -7.00 -18.67 -10.73
CA ASP A 81 -6.60 -18.62 -9.34
C ASP A 81 -5.22 -17.94 -9.18
N GLN A 82 -5.11 -17.09 -8.16
CA GLN A 82 -3.88 -16.48 -7.66
C GLN A 82 -3.55 -17.06 -6.29
N PHE A 83 -2.30 -17.48 -6.13
CA PHE A 83 -1.74 -18.01 -4.88
C PHE A 83 -0.55 -17.15 -4.48
N GLU A 84 -0.57 -16.62 -3.26
CA GLU A 84 0.59 -15.96 -2.67
C GLU A 84 0.99 -16.57 -1.34
N ARG A 85 2.30 -16.54 -1.10
CA ARG A 85 2.90 -16.68 0.22
C ARG A 85 3.84 -15.52 0.47
N ILE A 86 3.67 -14.84 1.59
CA ILE A 86 4.44 -13.67 2.01
C ILE A 86 4.97 -13.92 3.41
N ASP A 87 6.28 -14.12 3.54
CA ASP A 87 6.96 -14.40 4.81
C ASP A 87 7.75 -13.18 5.28
N SER A 88 7.46 -12.66 6.47
CA SER A 88 8.29 -11.64 7.14
C SER A 88 9.63 -12.27 7.56
N LEU A 89 10.73 -11.77 7.01
CA LEU A 89 12.08 -12.28 7.32
C LEU A 89 12.68 -11.59 8.55
N ASP A 90 12.32 -10.34 8.82
CA ASP A 90 12.79 -9.59 9.99
C ASP A 90 11.82 -9.64 11.17
N GLY A 91 12.37 -9.76 12.39
CA GLY A 91 11.66 -9.62 13.67
C GLY A 91 10.62 -10.73 13.96
N GLN A 92 9.44 -10.35 14.45
CA GLN A 92 8.34 -11.31 14.71
C GLN A 92 7.96 -12.05 13.41
N VAL A 93 8.08 -13.38 13.47
CA VAL A 93 7.70 -14.30 12.39
C VAL A 93 6.20 -14.22 12.13
N ARG A 94 5.85 -13.87 10.90
CA ARG A 94 4.48 -13.81 10.37
C ARG A 94 4.50 -14.28 8.92
N SER A 95 3.60 -15.20 8.60
CA SER A 95 3.37 -15.67 7.23
C SER A 95 1.96 -15.29 6.80
N VAL A 96 1.80 -14.76 5.59
CA VAL A 96 0.50 -14.54 4.96
C VAL A 96 0.37 -15.52 3.79
N PHE A 97 -0.72 -16.26 3.75
CA PHE A 97 -1.09 -17.15 2.66
C PHE A 97 -2.37 -16.61 2.03
N ARG A 98 -2.36 -16.29 0.74
CA ARG A 98 -3.54 -15.80 0.01
C ARG A 98 -3.90 -16.76 -1.11
N HIS A 99 -5.17 -17.08 -1.20
CA HIS A 99 -5.76 -17.76 -2.35
C HIS A 99 -6.93 -16.91 -2.83
N ASN A 100 -6.76 -16.22 -3.96
CA ASN A 100 -7.64 -15.17 -4.45
C ASN A 100 -7.94 -14.10 -3.38
N ASP A 101 -9.16 -14.14 -2.85
CA ASP A 101 -9.76 -13.22 -1.89
C ASP A 101 -9.67 -13.70 -0.44
N LEU A 102 -9.28 -14.96 -0.23
CA LEU A 102 -9.15 -15.57 1.08
C LEU A 102 -7.71 -15.42 1.59
N VAL A 103 -7.54 -14.68 2.68
CA VAL A 103 -6.24 -14.34 3.28
C VAL A 103 -6.12 -14.98 4.66
N HIS A 104 -5.07 -15.77 4.85
CA HIS A 104 -4.70 -16.39 6.13
C HIS A 104 -3.40 -15.75 6.64
N THR A 105 -3.49 -14.94 7.69
CA THR A 105 -2.31 -14.41 8.39
C THR A 105 -2.01 -15.27 9.61
N VAL A 106 -0.81 -15.83 9.68
CA VAL A 106 -0.39 -16.81 10.69
C VAL A 106 0.78 -16.27 11.51
N TRP A 107 0.67 -16.37 12.83
CA TRP A 107 1.74 -16.08 13.80
C TRP A 107 2.13 -17.36 14.54
N PRO A 108 3.12 -18.13 14.05
CA PRO A 108 3.45 -19.45 14.58
C PRO A 108 3.80 -19.45 16.08
N GLN A 109 4.59 -18.45 16.50
CA GLN A 109 5.03 -18.27 17.89
C GLN A 109 3.88 -18.10 18.90
N ARG A 110 2.72 -17.63 18.43
CA ARG A 110 1.53 -17.38 19.28
C ARG A 110 0.43 -18.42 19.07
N ARG A 111 0.61 -19.32 18.10
CA ARG A 111 -0.44 -20.23 17.60
C ARG A 111 -1.76 -19.51 17.31
N VAL A 112 -1.68 -18.36 16.63
CA VAL A 112 -2.86 -17.61 16.17
C VAL A 112 -2.85 -17.57 14.65
N ALA A 113 -4.01 -17.86 14.05
CA ALA A 113 -4.26 -17.65 12.63
C ALA A 113 -5.49 -16.76 12.48
N VAL A 114 -5.40 -15.75 11.62
CA VAL A 114 -6.48 -14.84 11.29
C VAL A 114 -6.88 -15.10 9.85
N VAL A 115 -8.17 -15.28 9.62
CA VAL A 115 -8.76 -15.54 8.30
C VAL A 115 -9.65 -14.37 7.94
N GLU A 116 -9.29 -13.66 6.88
CA GLU A 116 -10.06 -12.56 6.29
C GLU A 116 -10.53 -12.98 4.90
N GLN A 117 -11.77 -12.65 4.56
CA GLN A 117 -12.16 -12.50 3.16
C GLN A 117 -12.05 -11.02 2.81
N ARG A 118 -11.28 -10.72 1.76
CA ARG A 118 -11.04 -9.36 1.27
C ARG A 118 -11.64 -9.22 -0.12
N ASP A 119 -12.16 -8.04 -0.43
CA ASP A 119 -12.43 -7.70 -1.82
C ASP A 119 -11.10 -7.66 -2.60
N GLN A 120 -11.10 -7.99 -3.90
CA GLN A 120 -9.92 -8.19 -4.76
C GLN A 120 -8.89 -7.05 -4.75
N MET A 121 -9.28 -5.86 -4.28
CA MET A 121 -8.52 -4.61 -4.16
C MET A 121 -7.16 -4.69 -3.42
N SER A 122 -6.78 -5.81 -2.79
CA SER A 122 -5.52 -5.93 -2.04
C SER A 122 -4.51 -6.94 -2.60
N SER A 123 -4.32 -7.03 -3.92
CA SER A 123 -3.12 -7.67 -4.50
C SER A 123 -1.91 -6.72 -4.48
N PHE A 124 -0.69 -7.27 -4.43
CA PHE A 124 0.54 -6.47 -4.57
C PHE A 124 1.01 -6.45 -6.04
N PRO A 125 1.47 -5.30 -6.59
CA PRO A 125 1.43 -3.98 -5.98
C PRO A 125 0.01 -3.40 -6.04
N ALA A 126 -0.47 -2.87 -4.91
CA ALA A 126 -1.84 -2.34 -4.77
C ALA A 126 -2.14 -1.12 -5.67
N LEU A 127 -1.10 -0.59 -6.31
CA LEU A 127 -1.06 0.57 -7.20
C LEU A 127 -2.11 0.56 -8.35
N LEU A 128 -2.74 -0.55 -8.70
CA LEU A 128 -3.37 -0.71 -10.02
C LEU A 128 -4.75 -1.41 -10.02
N GLN A 129 -5.51 -1.33 -8.92
CA GLN A 129 -6.83 -1.97 -8.82
C GLN A 129 -8.01 -1.00 -9.04
N ALA A 130 -7.87 0.27 -8.65
CA ALA A 130 -8.96 1.25 -8.65
C ALA A 130 -9.16 2.00 -10.00
N GLY A 131 -9.21 1.26 -11.10
CA GLY A 131 -9.61 1.76 -12.42
C GLY A 131 -8.55 2.57 -13.17
N HIS A 132 -7.85 1.90 -14.10
CA HIS A 132 -6.84 2.48 -15.01
C HIS A 132 -7.29 3.71 -15.80
N ASP A 133 -8.60 3.93 -15.94
CA ASP A 133 -9.18 4.90 -16.88
C ASP A 133 -8.92 6.36 -16.54
N ARG A 134 -8.36 6.67 -15.36
CA ARG A 134 -8.16 8.05 -14.91
C ARG A 134 -6.80 8.37 -14.31
N VAL A 135 -5.87 7.41 -14.22
CA VAL A 135 -4.54 7.70 -13.66
C VAL A 135 -3.83 8.78 -14.50
N GLN A 136 -4.03 8.78 -15.81
CA GLN A 136 -3.52 9.81 -16.72
C GLN A 136 -4.17 11.20 -16.56
N GLU A 137 -5.36 11.30 -15.94
CA GLU A 137 -5.99 12.60 -15.59
C GLU A 137 -5.17 13.32 -14.49
N PHE A 138 -4.50 12.55 -13.62
CA PHE A 138 -3.82 13.06 -12.42
C PHE A 138 -2.30 12.87 -12.42
N TYR A 139 -1.77 12.03 -13.30
CA TYR A 139 -0.35 11.75 -13.44
C TYR A 139 0.12 11.90 -14.89
N GLU A 140 1.39 12.21 -15.04
CA GLU A 140 2.16 12.24 -16.28
C GLU A 140 3.22 11.13 -16.18
N LEU A 141 3.13 10.10 -17.03
CA LEU A 141 4.12 9.02 -17.08
C LEU A 141 5.26 9.39 -18.03
N LYS A 142 6.51 9.29 -17.57
CA LYS A 142 7.71 9.46 -18.41
C LYS A 142 8.62 8.25 -18.31
N PRO A 143 8.92 7.55 -19.41
CA PRO A 143 10.11 6.71 -19.48
C PRO A 143 11.36 7.60 -19.36
N VAL A 144 12.28 7.27 -18.46
CA VAL A 144 13.47 8.11 -18.19
C VAL A 144 14.79 7.38 -18.38
N ALA A 145 14.85 6.06 -18.20
CA ALA A 145 16.07 5.29 -18.32
C ALA A 145 15.79 3.79 -18.54
N VAL A 146 16.86 3.04 -18.80
CA VAL A 146 16.92 1.59 -18.62
C VAL A 146 18.00 1.30 -17.57
N GLU A 147 17.66 0.52 -16.56
CA GLU A 147 18.57 0.15 -15.46
C GLU A 147 18.51 -1.35 -15.18
N ARG A 148 19.34 -1.84 -14.25
CA ARG A 148 19.34 -3.24 -13.79
C ARG A 148 18.95 -3.33 -12.32
N VAL A 149 17.98 -4.17 -11.98
CA VAL A 149 17.51 -4.45 -10.61
C VAL A 149 17.39 -5.95 -10.41
N ALA A 150 17.85 -6.48 -9.27
CA ALA A 150 17.82 -7.92 -8.96
C ALA A 150 18.40 -8.84 -10.07
N GLY A 151 19.35 -8.33 -10.86
CA GLY A 151 19.94 -9.04 -12.01
C GLY A 151 19.24 -8.84 -13.36
N HIS A 152 18.01 -8.32 -13.39
CA HIS A 152 17.19 -8.15 -14.60
C HIS A 152 17.22 -6.71 -15.14
N GLU A 153 17.08 -6.53 -16.45
CA GLU A 153 16.90 -5.20 -17.04
C GLU A 153 15.47 -4.68 -16.84
N ALA A 154 15.33 -3.41 -16.49
CA ALA A 154 14.04 -2.76 -16.30
C ALA A 154 13.99 -1.38 -16.97
N ASN A 155 12.80 -1.03 -17.47
CA ASN A 155 12.48 0.32 -17.90
C ASN A 155 12.14 1.15 -16.65
N VAL A 156 12.80 2.30 -16.52
CA VAL A 156 12.55 3.24 -15.43
C VAL A 156 11.49 4.23 -15.89
N LEU A 157 10.34 4.23 -15.20
CA LEU A 157 9.20 5.08 -15.46
C LEU A 157 8.99 6.02 -14.26
N VAL A 158 8.75 7.29 -14.49
CA VAL A 158 8.37 8.26 -13.46
C VAL A 158 6.92 8.65 -13.67
N LEU A 159 6.08 8.42 -12.66
CA LEU A 159 4.73 8.98 -12.57
C LEU A 159 4.82 10.30 -11.79
N LYS A 160 4.77 11.42 -12.51
CA LYS A 160 4.76 12.75 -11.91
C LYS A 160 3.31 13.19 -11.67
N PRO A 161 2.94 13.65 -10.47
CA PRO A 161 1.59 14.16 -10.23
C PRO A 161 1.38 15.49 -10.95
N ARG A 162 0.16 15.68 -11.48
CA ARG A 162 -0.29 16.92 -12.14
C ARG A 162 -0.80 17.97 -11.13
N ASP A 163 -0.94 17.59 -9.85
CA ASP A 163 -1.33 18.45 -8.74
C ASP A 163 -0.47 18.21 -7.49
N LYS A 164 -0.82 18.86 -6.37
CA LYS A 164 -0.17 18.69 -5.06
C LYS A 164 -0.94 17.78 -4.10
N LEU A 165 -1.89 16.98 -4.60
CA LEU A 165 -2.76 16.15 -3.77
C LEU A 165 -2.22 14.74 -3.54
N ARG A 166 -1.15 14.35 -4.23
CA ARG A 166 -0.63 12.98 -4.29
C ARG A 166 0.88 12.97 -4.48
N PHE A 167 1.54 11.90 -4.07
CA PHE A 167 2.99 11.74 -4.25
C PHE A 167 3.33 11.30 -5.67
N GLY A 168 4.57 11.52 -6.10
CA GLY A 168 5.08 10.91 -7.33
C GLY A 168 5.55 9.48 -7.10
N TYR A 169 5.76 8.74 -8.18
CA TYR A 169 6.37 7.40 -8.12
C TYR A 169 7.49 7.26 -9.15
N ARG A 170 8.51 6.46 -8.81
CA ARG A 170 9.48 5.93 -9.78
C ARG A 170 9.42 4.41 -9.76
N LEU A 171 9.30 3.82 -10.94
CA LEU A 171 8.91 2.43 -11.16
C LEU A 171 9.92 1.75 -12.08
N TRP A 172 10.45 0.60 -11.70
CA TRP A 172 11.35 -0.21 -12.52
C TRP A 172 10.59 -1.44 -13.00
N ALA A 173 10.03 -1.38 -14.21
CA ALA A 173 9.28 -2.48 -14.81
C ALA A 173 10.21 -3.35 -15.67
N GLU A 174 10.37 -4.62 -15.30
CA GLU A 174 11.22 -5.60 -16.01
C GLU A 174 10.87 -5.65 -17.51
N LYS A 175 11.89 -5.58 -18.38
CA LYS A 175 11.71 -5.39 -19.82
C LYS A 175 10.78 -6.43 -20.46
N GLY A 176 11.00 -7.72 -20.21
CA GLY A 176 10.29 -8.83 -20.86
C GLY A 176 8.86 -9.02 -20.37
N THR A 177 8.65 -8.96 -19.05
CA THR A 177 7.38 -9.32 -18.40
C THR A 177 6.55 -8.14 -17.92
N GLY A 178 7.16 -7.00 -17.61
CA GLY A 178 6.51 -5.86 -16.96
C GLY A 178 6.47 -5.91 -15.43
N LEU A 179 7.05 -6.94 -14.79
CA LEU A 179 7.04 -7.07 -13.32
C LEU A 179 7.78 -5.90 -12.67
N LEU A 180 7.19 -5.28 -11.65
CA LEU A 180 7.87 -4.22 -10.89
C LEU A 180 8.96 -4.81 -10.00
N LEU A 181 10.22 -4.50 -10.34
CA LEU A 181 11.41 -4.92 -9.61
C LEU A 181 11.77 -3.96 -8.48
N ARG A 182 11.44 -2.68 -8.66
CA ARG A 182 11.59 -1.61 -7.67
C ARG A 182 10.49 -0.58 -7.85
N THR A 183 10.06 0.00 -6.74
CA THR A 183 9.15 1.14 -6.67
C THR A 183 9.66 2.12 -5.62
N GLU A 184 9.62 3.40 -5.93
CA GLU A 184 9.88 4.48 -4.97
C GLU A 184 8.70 5.43 -4.93
N VAL A 185 8.37 5.92 -3.74
CA VAL A 185 7.43 7.02 -3.53
C VAL A 185 8.22 8.31 -3.38
N LEU A 186 7.87 9.32 -4.17
CA LEU A 186 8.58 10.59 -4.29
C LEU A 186 7.77 11.73 -3.64
N GLY A 187 8.40 12.47 -2.74
CA GLY A 187 7.84 13.66 -2.12
C GLY A 187 7.73 14.86 -3.06
N GLU A 188 7.18 15.96 -2.56
CA GLU A 188 6.93 17.19 -3.34
C GLU A 188 8.22 17.81 -3.94
N ARG A 189 9.39 17.52 -3.37
CA ARG A 189 10.70 18.00 -3.85
C ARG A 189 11.49 16.91 -4.60
N GLY A 190 10.87 15.77 -4.87
CA GLY A 190 11.51 14.60 -5.49
C GLY A 190 12.36 13.76 -4.53
N GLU A 191 12.27 14.00 -3.21
CA GLU A 191 12.92 13.16 -2.21
C GLU A 191 12.27 11.77 -2.16
N ILE A 192 13.06 10.71 -1.92
CA ILE A 192 12.54 9.36 -1.75
C ILE A 192 11.96 9.24 -0.34
N LEU A 193 10.64 9.08 -0.24
CA LEU A 193 9.94 8.86 1.03
C LEU A 193 9.95 7.38 1.42
N GLU A 194 9.84 6.50 0.42
CA GLU A 194 9.86 5.05 0.57
C GLU A 194 10.48 4.40 -0.68
N SER A 195 11.22 3.32 -0.49
CA SER A 195 11.74 2.47 -1.57
C SER A 195 11.47 1.00 -1.26
N SER A 196 10.81 0.30 -2.17
CA SER A 196 10.63 -1.16 -2.15
C SER A 196 11.35 -1.76 -3.36
N ALA A 197 12.24 -2.73 -3.17
CA ALA A 197 13.00 -3.36 -4.25
C ALA A 197 13.22 -4.85 -4.01
N PHE A 198 13.17 -5.67 -5.06
CA PHE A 198 13.70 -7.03 -4.99
C PHE A 198 15.22 -6.99 -4.83
N SER A 199 15.75 -7.70 -3.83
CA SER A 199 17.18 -7.99 -3.72
C SER A 199 17.58 -9.16 -4.64
N GLU A 200 16.65 -10.12 -4.81
CA GLU A 200 16.72 -11.26 -5.70
C GLU A 200 15.31 -11.62 -6.17
N VAL A 201 15.16 -12.02 -7.44
CA VAL A 201 13.88 -12.56 -7.96
C VAL A 201 14.11 -13.55 -9.09
N SER A 202 13.44 -14.70 -8.98
CA SER A 202 13.28 -15.69 -10.05
C SER A 202 11.90 -15.51 -10.67
N ILE A 203 11.85 -15.14 -11.96
CA ILE A 203 10.63 -14.87 -12.72
C ILE A 203 10.37 -16.05 -13.67
N GLY A 204 9.10 -16.41 -13.87
CA GLY A 204 8.72 -17.54 -14.74
C GLY A 204 8.85 -18.91 -14.07
N VAL A 205 8.91 -18.97 -12.74
CA VAL A 205 9.01 -20.23 -11.99
C VAL A 205 7.76 -21.11 -12.20
N ARG A 206 7.93 -22.43 -12.06
CA ARG A 206 6.79 -23.36 -12.04
C ARG A 206 5.88 -23.04 -10.85
N ALA A 207 4.58 -22.98 -11.08
CA ALA A 207 3.59 -22.75 -10.03
C ALA A 207 3.65 -23.86 -8.96
N GLN A 208 3.59 -23.48 -7.68
CA GLN A 208 3.57 -24.40 -6.53
C GLN A 208 2.40 -24.05 -5.58
N PRO A 209 1.13 -24.10 -6.05
CA PRO A 209 -0.03 -23.69 -5.26
C PRO A 209 -0.20 -24.51 -3.97
N ASP A 210 0.24 -25.79 -3.96
CA ASP A 210 0.26 -26.62 -2.76
C ASP A 210 1.04 -26.02 -1.59
N HIS A 211 2.09 -25.23 -1.85
CA HIS A 211 2.85 -24.55 -0.78
C HIS A 211 2.02 -23.48 -0.04
N VAL A 212 0.93 -23.02 -0.64
CA VAL A 212 -0.04 -22.10 -0.06
C VAL A 212 -1.21 -22.90 0.54
N VAL A 213 -1.84 -23.77 -0.26
CA VAL A 213 -3.05 -24.52 0.14
C VAL A 213 -2.79 -25.49 1.29
N GLN A 214 -1.65 -26.19 1.31
CA GLN A 214 -1.32 -27.14 2.38
C GLN A 214 -0.88 -26.44 3.67
N ALA A 215 -0.30 -25.23 3.58
CA ALA A 215 0.05 -24.44 4.77
C ALA A 215 -1.20 -23.98 5.52
N VAL A 216 -2.24 -23.55 4.79
CA VAL A 216 -3.55 -23.19 5.35
C VAL A 216 -4.27 -24.35 6.02
N LYS A 217 -4.05 -25.59 5.58
CA LYS A 217 -4.62 -26.80 6.19
C LYS A 217 -3.94 -27.20 7.51
N LYS A 218 -2.67 -26.82 7.72
CA LYS A 218 -1.86 -27.20 8.90
C LYS A 218 -2.01 -26.21 10.07
N LEU A 219 -3.26 -25.87 10.42
CA LEU A 219 -3.59 -24.97 11.52
C LEU A 219 -4.02 -25.69 12.81
N ASP A 220 -3.69 -26.98 12.93
CA ASP A 220 -3.97 -27.78 14.12
C ASP A 220 -3.31 -27.18 15.36
N GLY A 221 -4.10 -26.97 16.42
CA GLY A 221 -3.65 -26.32 17.65
C GLY A 221 -3.46 -24.79 17.55
N TYR A 222 -3.90 -24.15 16.47
CA TYR A 222 -3.98 -22.68 16.38
C TYR A 222 -5.36 -22.17 16.80
N LYS A 223 -5.40 -21.02 17.50
CA LYS A 223 -6.62 -20.22 17.63
C LYS A 223 -6.90 -19.56 16.27
N VAL A 224 -7.91 -20.07 15.56
CA VAL A 224 -8.38 -19.51 14.28
C VAL A 224 -9.42 -18.43 14.55
N ILE A 225 -9.13 -17.20 14.15
CA ILE A 225 -10.03 -16.03 14.26
C ILE A 225 -10.53 -15.71 12.85
N LYS A 226 -11.84 -15.79 12.63
CA LYS A 226 -12.46 -15.39 11.35
C LYS A 226 -12.90 -13.93 11.45
N GLN A 227 -12.19 -13.03 10.77
CA GLN A 227 -12.57 -11.63 10.68
C GLN A 227 -13.65 -11.47 9.60
N GLN A 228 -14.80 -10.96 10.01
CA GLN A 228 -15.93 -10.67 9.12
C GLN A 228 -15.95 -9.17 8.81
N HIS A 229 -16.09 -8.85 7.52
CA HIS A 229 -16.28 -7.50 7.02
C HIS A 229 -17.73 -7.37 6.55
N LEU A 230 -18.49 -6.48 7.18
CA LEU A 230 -19.83 -6.14 6.72
C LEU A 230 -19.72 -4.95 5.77
N SER A 231 -19.89 -5.20 4.46
CA SER A 231 -19.94 -4.16 3.45
C SER A 231 -21.12 -3.22 3.72
N THR A 232 -20.86 -1.92 3.67
CA THR A 232 -21.84 -0.87 4.03
C THR A 232 -21.56 0.39 3.21
N ARG A 233 -22.18 1.52 3.56
CA ARG A 233 -21.86 2.85 3.01
C ARG A 233 -21.66 3.85 4.14
N PRO A 234 -20.80 4.87 3.99
CA PRO A 234 -20.60 5.88 5.03
C PRO A 234 -21.93 6.49 5.49
N GLU A 235 -22.81 6.80 4.54
CA GLU A 235 -24.09 7.45 4.79
C GLU A 235 -25.06 6.57 5.59
N GLY A 236 -25.00 5.24 5.38
CA GLY A 236 -25.80 4.26 6.14
C GLY A 236 -25.35 4.11 7.59
N GLU A 237 -24.11 4.49 7.89
CA GLU A 237 -23.53 4.52 9.24
C GLU A 237 -23.54 5.94 9.85
N GLY A 238 -24.21 6.89 9.20
CA GLY A 238 -24.34 8.27 9.64
C GLY A 238 -23.13 9.17 9.37
N TRP A 239 -22.26 8.80 8.42
CA TRP A 239 -21.06 9.56 8.05
C TRP A 239 -21.14 10.10 6.62
N THR A 240 -20.57 11.28 6.38
CA THR A 240 -20.46 11.82 5.03
C THR A 240 -19.17 12.61 4.85
N LEU A 241 -18.57 12.51 3.67
CA LEU A 241 -17.39 13.28 3.28
C LEU A 241 -17.87 14.52 2.51
N LYS A 242 -18.00 15.66 3.19
CA LYS A 242 -18.46 16.93 2.58
C LYS A 242 -17.48 17.49 1.55
N VAL A 243 -16.18 17.28 1.76
CA VAL A 243 -15.11 17.82 0.91
C VAL A 243 -14.74 16.78 -0.13
N SER A 244 -15.07 17.03 -1.39
CA SER A 244 -14.54 16.25 -2.51
C SER A 244 -13.05 16.51 -2.67
N VAL A 245 -12.23 15.45 -2.64
CA VAL A 245 -10.79 15.52 -2.91
C VAL A 245 -10.56 15.06 -4.36
N PRO A 246 -10.12 15.96 -5.28
CA PRO A 246 -10.06 15.67 -6.71
C PRO A 246 -9.36 14.35 -7.09
N GLY A 247 -10.07 13.54 -7.88
CA GLY A 247 -9.64 12.22 -8.35
C GLY A 247 -9.94 11.08 -7.39
N PHE A 248 -10.01 11.33 -6.07
CA PHE A 248 -10.27 10.29 -5.10
C PHE A 248 -11.77 9.91 -5.04
N LYS A 249 -12.05 8.61 -5.08
CA LYS A 249 -13.40 8.04 -4.97
C LYS A 249 -13.46 7.00 -3.87
N LEU A 250 -14.62 6.90 -3.21
CA LEU A 250 -14.90 5.79 -2.30
C LEU A 250 -14.86 4.47 -3.09
N VAL A 251 -13.96 3.57 -2.70
CA VAL A 251 -13.76 2.26 -3.35
C VAL A 251 -14.15 1.08 -2.44
N SER A 252 -14.09 1.25 -1.12
CA SER A 252 -14.61 0.27 -0.16
C SER A 252 -15.12 0.96 1.11
N CYS A 253 -16.15 0.39 1.73
CA CYS A 253 -16.65 0.79 3.03
C CYS A 253 -17.11 -0.45 3.78
N VAL A 254 -16.42 -0.78 4.88
CA VAL A 254 -16.67 -2.00 5.66
C VAL A 254 -16.73 -1.70 7.14
N LYS A 255 -17.64 -2.37 7.83
CA LYS A 255 -17.69 -2.42 9.29
C LYS A 255 -16.98 -3.68 9.77
N ARG A 256 -16.00 -3.51 10.65
CA ARG A 256 -15.22 -4.60 11.26
C ARG A 256 -15.41 -4.61 12.77
N GLN A 257 -15.45 -5.79 13.38
CA GLN A 257 -15.34 -5.94 14.84
C GLN A 257 -13.86 -5.87 15.24
N MET A 258 -13.52 -5.08 16.26
CA MET A 258 -12.14 -5.00 16.78
C MET A 258 -11.83 -6.04 17.85
N ASP A 259 -11.74 -7.29 17.42
CA ASP A 259 -10.88 -8.24 18.11
C ASP A 259 -9.42 -7.92 17.74
N ASP A 260 -8.61 -7.49 18.72
CA ASP A 260 -7.15 -7.40 18.56
C ASP A 260 -6.58 -8.84 18.60
N PRO A 261 -6.22 -9.44 17.45
CA PRO A 261 -5.78 -10.84 17.42
C PRO A 261 -4.40 -11.00 18.08
N ALA A 262 -3.70 -9.89 18.29
CA ALA A 262 -2.39 -9.81 18.89
C ALA A 262 -2.41 -9.56 20.41
N LYS A 263 -3.59 -9.57 21.06
CA LYS A 263 -3.72 -9.59 22.53
C LYS A 263 -4.40 -10.86 23.02
N VAL A 264 -3.59 -11.82 23.46
CA VAL A 264 -4.07 -12.95 24.26
C VAL A 264 -4.29 -12.47 25.69
N GLY A 265 -5.53 -12.53 26.19
CA GLY A 265 -5.87 -12.17 27.57
C GLY A 265 -6.29 -10.72 27.83
N GLY A 266 -6.42 -9.88 26.80
CA GLY A 266 -7.03 -8.55 26.93
C GLY A 266 -8.55 -8.59 26.80
N SER A 267 -9.26 -7.71 27.52
CA SER A 267 -10.72 -7.55 27.34
C SER A 267 -11.05 -7.19 25.88
N ALA A 268 -12.04 -7.89 25.31
CA ALA A 268 -12.46 -7.69 23.92
C ALA A 268 -12.94 -6.25 23.71
N SER A 269 -12.43 -5.56 22.69
CA SER A 269 -13.05 -4.31 22.25
C SER A 269 -14.36 -4.64 21.56
N THR A 270 -15.48 -4.45 22.26
CA THR A 270 -16.84 -4.46 21.68
C THR A 270 -17.09 -3.32 20.68
N GLY A 271 -16.08 -2.48 20.43
CA GLY A 271 -16.09 -1.43 19.40
C GLY A 271 -16.13 -2.01 17.99
N GLN A 272 -17.19 -1.69 17.27
CA GLN A 272 -17.22 -1.77 15.81
C GLN A 272 -16.47 -0.56 15.25
N THR A 273 -15.51 -0.80 14.34
CA THR A 273 -14.85 0.26 13.57
C THR A 273 -15.44 0.27 12.16
N LEU A 274 -15.82 1.45 11.69
CA LEU A 274 -16.07 1.69 10.27
C LEU A 274 -14.73 2.00 9.60
N GLN A 275 -14.43 1.34 8.48
CA GLN A 275 -13.31 1.67 7.60
C GLN A 275 -13.85 2.07 6.24
N THR A 276 -13.55 3.29 5.81
CA THR A 276 -13.81 3.78 4.45
C THR A 276 -12.49 3.94 3.72
N ILE A 277 -12.41 3.47 2.48
CA ILE A 277 -11.21 3.56 1.65
C ILE A 277 -11.53 4.39 0.40
N TYR A 278 -10.73 5.43 0.18
CA TYR A 278 -10.76 6.29 -1.00
C TYR A 278 -9.53 6.04 -1.86
N SER A 279 -9.65 6.05 -3.18
CA SER A 279 -8.51 5.89 -4.10
C SER A 279 -8.62 6.81 -5.32
N ASP A 280 -7.48 7.28 -5.81
CA ASP A 280 -7.34 8.00 -7.09
C ASP A 280 -6.98 7.11 -8.28
N GLY A 281 -6.93 5.79 -8.08
CA GLY A 281 -6.47 4.81 -9.07
C GLY A 281 -5.03 4.33 -8.84
N LEU A 282 -4.22 5.04 -8.05
CA LEU A 282 -2.81 4.71 -7.77
C LEU A 282 -2.50 4.58 -6.27
N THR A 283 -3.01 5.48 -5.44
CA THR A 283 -2.83 5.48 -3.98
C THR A 283 -4.18 5.38 -3.26
N TYR A 284 -4.12 5.18 -1.94
CA TYR A 284 -5.30 5.02 -1.08
C TYR A 284 -5.23 5.91 0.16
N VAL A 285 -6.39 6.43 0.56
CA VAL A 285 -6.62 7.02 1.89
C VAL A 285 -7.68 6.21 2.60
N SER A 286 -7.31 5.58 3.71
CA SER A 286 -8.23 4.92 4.63
C SER A 286 -8.63 5.87 5.76
N ILE A 287 -9.92 5.97 6.05
CA ILE A 287 -10.44 6.61 7.26
C ILE A 287 -11.05 5.52 8.14
N PHE A 288 -10.53 5.38 9.34
CA PHE A 288 -11.08 4.54 10.39
C PHE A 288 -11.88 5.41 11.35
N ILE A 289 -13.07 4.96 11.72
CA ILE A 289 -13.98 5.66 12.63
C ILE A 289 -14.47 4.69 13.69
N GLU A 290 -14.24 5.01 14.96
CA GLU A 290 -14.53 4.15 16.09
C GLU A 290 -15.02 4.97 17.30
N PRO A 291 -15.74 4.37 18.27
CA PRO A 291 -16.15 5.08 19.48
C PRO A 291 -14.94 5.62 20.27
N TYR A 292 -15.05 6.84 20.79
CA TYR A 292 -14.01 7.44 21.61
C TYR A 292 -13.87 6.70 22.95
N ASN A 293 -12.65 6.24 23.26
CA ASN A 293 -12.30 5.65 24.54
C ASN A 293 -11.08 6.41 25.11
N ALA A 294 -11.23 7.05 26.27
CA ALA A 294 -10.19 7.90 26.86
C ALA A 294 -8.91 7.16 27.28
N GLU A 295 -8.98 5.85 27.55
CA GLU A 295 -7.80 5.01 27.88
C GLU A 295 -6.92 4.77 26.65
N ARG A 296 -7.54 4.73 25.45
CA ARG A 296 -6.86 4.45 24.17
C ARG A 296 -6.54 5.74 23.40
N HIS A 297 -7.43 6.72 23.46
CA HIS A 297 -7.43 7.92 22.61
C HIS A 297 -7.04 9.15 23.42
N THR A 298 -5.72 9.34 23.56
CA THR A 298 -5.13 10.36 24.44
C THR A 298 -5.15 11.76 23.83
N ARG A 299 -4.47 11.96 22.69
CA ARG A 299 -4.37 13.26 22.01
C ARG A 299 -4.43 13.14 20.49
N PRO A 300 -5.05 14.10 19.78
CA PRO A 300 -4.89 14.23 18.33
C PRO A 300 -3.41 14.25 17.95
N MET A 301 -3.08 13.63 16.83
CA MET A 301 -1.69 13.47 16.39
C MET A 301 -1.62 13.45 14.86
N VAL A 302 -0.59 14.08 14.32
CA VAL A 302 -0.16 13.91 12.93
C VAL A 302 1.23 13.27 12.97
N THR A 303 1.43 12.19 12.23
CA THR A 303 2.71 11.47 12.16
C THR A 303 2.93 10.93 10.76
N ALA A 304 4.20 10.70 10.40
CA ALA A 304 4.64 10.22 9.11
C ALA A 304 5.67 9.11 9.28
N ILE A 305 5.53 8.02 8.53
CA ILE A 305 6.55 6.96 8.44
C ILE A 305 6.72 6.65 6.96
N GLY A 306 7.85 7.09 6.38
CA GLY A 306 8.07 7.04 4.93
C GLY A 306 7.01 7.84 4.17
N ALA A 307 6.35 7.21 3.20
CA ALA A 307 5.24 7.81 2.47
C ALA A 307 3.97 7.93 3.34
N THR A 308 3.70 6.94 4.20
CA THR A 308 2.43 6.87 4.93
C THR A 308 2.29 7.99 5.96
N GLN A 309 1.34 8.89 5.69
CA GLN A 309 0.88 9.90 6.63
C GLN A 309 -0.26 9.32 7.47
N THR A 310 -0.33 9.70 8.75
CA THR A 310 -1.43 9.36 9.66
C THR A 310 -1.87 10.60 10.43
N MET A 311 -3.19 10.84 10.49
CA MET A 311 -3.81 11.93 11.24
C MET A 311 -4.95 11.39 12.09
N MET A 312 -4.86 11.61 13.40
CA MET A 312 -5.85 11.20 14.39
C MET A 312 -6.52 12.42 15.00
N ARG A 313 -7.86 12.40 15.12
CA ARG A 313 -8.65 13.46 15.77
C ARG A 313 -9.91 12.91 16.44
N ARG A 314 -10.48 13.69 17.36
CA ARG A 314 -11.79 13.43 17.97
C ARG A 314 -12.88 14.22 17.23
N GLU A 315 -14.08 13.64 17.12
CA GLU A 315 -15.31 14.23 16.57
C GLU A 315 -16.47 13.82 17.48
N GLY A 316 -16.81 14.65 18.48
CA GLY A 316 -17.80 14.30 19.51
C GLY A 316 -17.43 13.01 20.26
N ASP A 317 -18.28 11.99 20.17
CA ASP A 317 -18.08 10.67 20.79
C ASP A 317 -17.29 9.69 19.93
N TRP A 318 -16.66 10.17 18.85
CA TRP A 318 -15.94 9.34 17.88
C TRP A 318 -14.48 9.73 17.77
N TRP A 319 -13.65 8.74 17.46
CA TRP A 319 -12.26 8.87 17.11
C TRP A 319 -12.09 8.55 15.62
N ILE A 320 -11.37 9.42 14.93
CA ILE A 320 -11.17 9.37 13.48
C ILE A 320 -9.67 9.28 13.23
N THR A 321 -9.25 8.20 12.57
CA THR A 321 -7.87 8.01 12.10
C THR A 321 -7.87 7.97 10.59
N ALA A 322 -7.39 9.03 9.94
CA ALA A 322 -7.08 9.03 8.51
C ALA A 322 -5.63 8.56 8.30
N MET A 323 -5.39 7.70 7.32
CA MET A 323 -4.07 7.17 6.97
C MET A 323 -3.96 6.96 5.45
N GLY A 324 -2.82 7.30 4.85
CA GLY A 324 -2.58 7.04 3.43
C GLY A 324 -1.25 7.59 2.91
N ASP A 325 -0.86 7.12 1.73
CA ASP A 325 0.37 7.54 1.04
C ASP A 325 0.07 8.76 0.16
N VAL A 326 -0.26 9.87 0.83
CA VAL A 326 -0.60 11.17 0.23
C VAL A 326 0.04 12.32 1.04
N PRO A 327 0.31 13.50 0.44
CA PRO A 327 0.76 14.67 1.17
C PRO A 327 -0.12 15.00 2.38
N ALA A 328 0.49 15.52 3.46
CA ALA A 328 -0.23 15.84 4.69
C ALA A 328 -1.35 16.89 4.48
N GLY A 329 -1.26 17.72 3.43
CA GLY A 329 -2.34 18.62 3.01
C GLY A 329 -3.60 17.88 2.53
N THR A 330 -3.43 16.80 1.76
CA THR A 330 -4.52 15.93 1.29
C THR A 330 -5.16 15.18 2.45
N LEU A 331 -4.34 14.60 3.34
CA LEU A 331 -4.84 13.85 4.48
C LEU A 331 -5.69 14.72 5.42
N ARG A 332 -5.32 16.01 5.58
CA ARG A 332 -6.14 16.99 6.31
C ARG A 332 -7.51 17.24 5.65
N GLN A 333 -7.61 17.23 4.32
CA GLN A 333 -8.91 17.40 3.63
C GLN A 333 -9.84 16.22 3.93
N PHE A 334 -9.33 14.99 3.88
CA PHE A 334 -10.10 13.80 4.28
C PHE A 334 -10.49 13.83 5.76
N ALA A 335 -9.52 14.06 6.64
CA ALA A 335 -9.76 14.06 8.08
C ALA A 335 -10.77 15.14 8.49
N ASN A 336 -10.66 16.37 7.96
CA ASN A 336 -11.56 17.47 8.33
C ASN A 336 -12.88 17.46 7.54
N GLY A 337 -12.93 16.82 6.38
CA GLY A 337 -14.12 16.76 5.52
C GLY A 337 -15.10 15.64 5.90
N ILE A 338 -14.65 14.61 6.61
CA ILE A 338 -15.51 13.53 7.12
C ILE A 338 -16.20 13.99 8.41
N GLU A 339 -17.53 13.95 8.42
CA GLU A 339 -18.36 14.39 9.54
C GLU A 339 -19.53 13.44 9.80
N ARG A 340 -20.06 13.48 11.02
CA ARG A 340 -21.26 12.73 11.39
C ARG A 340 -22.50 13.54 11.02
N LYS A 341 -23.36 12.97 10.19
CA LYS A 341 -24.66 13.54 9.86
C LYS A 341 -25.52 13.53 11.14
N LYS A 342 -26.09 14.69 11.48
CA LYS A 342 -27.04 14.86 12.58
C LYS A 342 -28.40 14.25 12.24
#